data_AF-A0A945BEC9-F1
#
_entry.id   AF-A0A945BEC9-F1
#
_cell.length_a   1.000
_cell.length_b   1.000
_cell.length_c   1.000
_cell.angle_alpha   90.00
_cell.angle_beta   90.00
_cell.angle_gamma   90.00
#
_symmetry.space_group_name_H-M   'P 1'
#
loop_
_entity.id
_entity.type
_entity.pdbx_description
1 polymer ?
#
loop_
_entity_poly.entity_id
_entity_poly.type
_entity_poly.pdbx_seq_one_letter_code
_entity_poly.pdbx_strand_id
1 'polypeptide(L)'
;HPNFSENRLVYLSFSESDSVETKLNRLTVVRGRLEENSLLEVKTIFNSYPLRKTAAHYGARMKFMADGTLLITSGDGFNYREKAQTLDNHFGKIVRVNDDGSIPANNPFLNTPGALPEIWSYGHRNLQGLVISDDGTVFEHEHGPKGGDELNVVEPGRNYGWPAITYGVDYSGAIISPFTEQPGMEQPIQHWVPSIAPSGMTLYQGGMFPMWEGDLFISALVPGDVRRIELDGKKAIKETIMFNEFGRIREVASAPDGSLILATDGANGQLIRVSAVK
;
A
#
# COMPACT_ATOMS: atom_id res chain seq x y z
N HIS A 1 -5.49 -3.07 -15.53
CA HIS A 1 -6.81 -2.41 -15.56
C HIS A 1 -7.90 -3.45 -15.34
N PRO A 2 -9.04 -3.15 -14.69
CA PRO A 2 -10.13 -4.13 -14.50
C PRO A 2 -10.63 -4.72 -15.83
N ASN A 3 -10.83 -3.89 -16.85
CA ASN A 3 -11.24 -4.32 -18.20
C ASN A 3 -10.06 -4.68 -19.13
N PHE A 4 -8.99 -5.28 -18.59
CA PHE A 4 -7.78 -5.56 -19.37
C PHE A 4 -8.03 -6.47 -20.59
N SER A 5 -8.97 -7.42 -20.49
CA SER A 5 -9.34 -8.31 -21.60
C SER A 5 -9.86 -7.56 -22.83
N GLU A 6 -10.41 -6.36 -22.64
CA GLU A 6 -10.98 -5.53 -23.71
C GLU A 6 -10.03 -4.42 -24.15
N ASN A 7 -9.46 -3.68 -23.20
CA ASN A 7 -8.69 -2.47 -23.51
C ASN A 7 -7.17 -2.66 -23.51
N ARG A 8 -6.68 -3.80 -22.99
CA ARG A 8 -5.25 -4.13 -22.90
C ARG A 8 -4.40 -3.09 -22.14
N LEU A 9 -5.02 -2.27 -21.28
CA LEU A 9 -4.32 -1.21 -20.55
C LEU A 9 -3.57 -1.75 -19.32
N VAL A 10 -2.29 -1.41 -19.27
CA VAL A 10 -1.37 -1.72 -18.16
C VAL A 10 -0.88 -0.42 -17.53
N TYR A 11 -0.73 -0.44 -16.21
CA TYR A 11 -0.25 0.68 -15.41
C TYR A 11 1.03 0.26 -14.72
N LEU A 12 2.06 1.11 -14.81
CA LEU A 12 3.36 0.87 -14.19
C LEU A 12 3.67 2.04 -13.27
N SER A 13 4.03 1.73 -12.03
CA SER A 13 4.53 2.68 -11.05
C SER A 13 6.03 2.46 -10.85
N PHE A 14 6.82 3.53 -10.86
CA PHE A 14 8.26 3.45 -10.64
C PHE A 14 8.81 4.73 -10.00
N SER A 15 10.01 4.62 -9.44
CA SER A 15 10.79 5.78 -9.00
C SER A 15 11.49 6.38 -10.22
N GLU A 16 11.01 7.53 -10.68
CA GLU A 16 11.63 8.30 -11.76
C GLU A 16 12.68 9.23 -11.18
N SER A 17 13.93 9.12 -11.64
CA SER A 17 14.99 10.07 -11.28
C SER A 17 14.79 11.39 -12.01
N ASP A 18 15.13 12.49 -11.35
CA ASP A 18 15.18 13.80 -12.01
C ASP A 18 16.29 13.82 -13.08
N SER A 19 16.01 14.51 -14.20
CA SER A 19 16.91 14.55 -15.36
C SER A 19 18.11 15.47 -15.16
N VAL A 20 18.04 16.40 -14.21
CA VAL A 20 19.10 17.37 -13.91
C VAL A 20 19.83 16.97 -12.63
N GLU A 21 19.10 16.76 -11.54
CA GLU A 21 19.61 16.37 -10.23
C GLU A 21 19.34 14.88 -9.96
N THR A 22 20.17 13.98 -10.50
CA THR A 22 19.97 12.51 -10.47
C THR A 22 19.84 11.87 -9.07
N LYS A 23 20.09 12.63 -8.00
CA LYS A 23 19.85 12.20 -6.60
C LYS A 23 18.41 12.45 -6.13
N LEU A 24 17.66 13.25 -6.88
CA LEU A 24 16.23 13.47 -6.68
C LEU A 24 15.43 12.46 -7.47
N ASN A 25 14.30 12.04 -6.91
CA ASN A 25 13.34 11.17 -7.56
C ASN A 25 11.91 11.54 -7.19
N ARG A 26 10.96 10.95 -7.91
CA ARG A 26 9.53 10.96 -7.60
C ARG A 26 8.90 9.60 -7.91
N LEU A 27 7.80 9.30 -7.25
CA LEU A 27 6.87 8.28 -7.74
C LEU A 27 6.21 8.79 -9.02
N THR A 28 6.29 8.00 -10.08
CA THR A 28 5.65 8.22 -11.37
C THR A 28 4.78 7.01 -11.71
N VAL A 29 3.57 7.26 -12.18
CA VAL A 29 2.67 6.25 -12.74
C VAL A 29 2.44 6.55 -14.21
N VAL A 30 2.67 5.57 -15.06
CA VAL A 30 2.35 5.62 -16.48
C VAL A 30 1.31 4.56 -16.83
N ARG A 31 0.59 4.81 -17.91
CA ARG A 31 -0.34 3.87 -18.53
C ARG A 31 0.04 3.67 -19.99
N GLY A 32 -0.03 2.44 -20.47
CA GLY A 32 0.11 2.13 -21.89
C GLY A 32 -0.75 0.93 -22.28
N ARG A 33 -0.83 0.68 -23.58
CA ARG A 33 -1.55 -0.45 -24.17
C ARG A 33 -0.58 -1.58 -24.47
N LEU A 34 -0.83 -2.77 -23.91
CA LEU A 34 0.02 -3.94 -24.10
C LEU A 34 -0.37 -4.67 -25.40
N GLU A 35 0.47 -4.56 -26.41
CA GLU A 35 0.41 -5.31 -27.66
C GLU A 35 1.60 -6.27 -27.73
N GLU A 36 1.31 -7.57 -27.79
CA GLU A 36 2.33 -8.62 -27.70
C GLU A 36 3.26 -8.40 -26.49
N ASN A 37 4.54 -8.06 -26.76
CA ASN A 37 5.57 -7.78 -25.76
C ASN A 37 5.96 -6.29 -25.70
N SER A 38 5.16 -5.40 -26.32
CA SER A 38 5.41 -3.96 -26.38
C SER A 38 4.35 -3.16 -25.63
N LEU A 39 4.78 -2.12 -24.92
CA LEU A 39 3.89 -1.15 -24.30
C LEU A 39 3.81 0.10 -25.18
N LEU A 40 2.67 0.30 -25.83
CA LEU A 40 2.43 1.42 -26.75
C LEU A 40 1.63 2.54 -26.07
N GLU A 41 1.63 3.72 -26.69
CA GLU A 41 0.81 4.87 -26.26
C GLU A 41 1.01 5.25 -24.79
N VAL A 42 2.26 5.17 -24.33
CA VAL A 42 2.61 5.43 -22.93
C VAL A 42 2.32 6.88 -22.57
N LYS A 43 1.48 7.09 -21.56
CA LYS A 43 1.12 8.39 -21.00
C LYS A 43 1.37 8.40 -19.50
N THR A 44 1.91 9.49 -19.00
CA THR A 44 1.99 9.72 -17.55
C THR A 44 0.61 10.03 -16.99
N ILE A 45 0.23 9.31 -15.94
CA ILE A 45 -1.05 9.42 -15.24
C ILE A 45 -0.89 10.18 -13.93
N PHE A 46 0.25 9.99 -13.26
CA PHE A 46 0.53 10.67 -12.00
C PHE A 46 2.03 10.89 -11.84
N ASN A 47 2.38 12.06 -11.32
CA ASN A 47 3.71 12.38 -10.82
C ASN A 47 3.56 12.92 -9.41
N SER A 48 4.18 12.25 -8.44
CA SER A 48 4.28 12.81 -7.09
C SER A 48 5.10 14.10 -7.10
N TYR A 49 4.80 14.97 -6.13
CA TYR A 49 5.36 16.30 -5.98
C TYR A 49 5.53 16.62 -4.49
N PRO A 50 6.60 17.35 -4.10
CA PRO A 50 7.74 17.71 -4.93
C PRO A 50 8.64 16.49 -5.22
N LEU A 51 9.69 16.71 -6.02
CA LEU A 51 10.81 15.77 -6.07
C LEU A 51 11.42 15.62 -4.67
N ARG A 52 11.94 14.42 -4.38
CA ARG A 52 12.56 14.09 -3.10
C ARG A 52 13.92 13.46 -3.27
N LYS A 53 14.85 13.79 -2.38
CA LYS A 53 16.09 13.07 -2.19
C LYS A 53 15.87 11.93 -1.21
N THR A 54 15.58 10.73 -1.71
CA THR A 54 15.39 9.54 -0.86
C THR A 54 15.86 8.27 -1.54
N ALA A 55 16.20 7.26 -0.73
CA ALA A 55 16.49 5.90 -1.16
C ALA A 55 15.47 4.88 -0.60
N ALA A 56 14.44 5.34 0.13
CA ALA A 56 13.51 4.50 0.86
C ALA A 56 12.10 5.09 0.90
N HIS A 57 11.15 4.28 1.36
CA HIS A 57 9.75 4.64 1.55
C HIS A 57 9.06 5.18 0.29
N TYR A 58 9.15 4.41 -0.79
CA TYR A 58 8.56 4.82 -2.06
C TYR A 58 7.03 4.64 -2.07
N GLY A 59 6.50 3.63 -1.39
CA GLY A 59 5.12 3.17 -1.61
C GLY A 59 4.99 2.50 -2.98
N ALA A 60 4.13 3.06 -3.83
CA ALA A 60 3.88 2.67 -5.23
C ALA A 60 2.93 1.48 -5.44
N ARG A 61 2.27 0.97 -4.40
CA ARG A 61 1.14 0.04 -4.60
C ARG A 61 -0.05 0.77 -5.21
N MET A 62 -0.74 0.11 -6.14
CA MET A 62 -1.89 0.65 -6.85
C MET A 62 -3.07 -0.33 -6.80
N LYS A 63 -4.29 0.18 -6.66
CA LYS A 63 -5.51 -0.64 -6.73
C LYS A 63 -6.65 0.15 -7.34
N PHE A 64 -7.32 -0.45 -8.33
CA PHE A 64 -8.54 0.12 -8.91
C PHE A 64 -9.72 -0.04 -7.96
N MET A 65 -10.52 1.01 -7.84
CA MET A 65 -11.79 1.03 -7.15
C MET A 65 -12.92 0.58 -8.09
N ALA A 66 -14.07 0.23 -7.53
CA ALA A 66 -15.25 -0.20 -8.30
C ALA A 66 -15.80 0.89 -9.24
N ASP A 67 -15.58 2.17 -8.91
CA ASP A 67 -15.97 3.32 -9.73
C ASP A 67 -15.01 3.60 -10.91
N GLY A 68 -13.96 2.77 -11.07
CA GLY A 68 -12.96 2.91 -12.12
C GLY A 68 -11.80 3.85 -11.78
N THR A 69 -11.84 4.53 -10.62
CA THR A 69 -10.71 5.33 -10.15
C THR A 69 -9.57 4.45 -9.63
N LEU A 70 -8.37 5.03 -9.53
CA LEU A 70 -7.15 4.37 -9.14
C LEU A 70 -6.61 4.98 -7.84
N LEU A 71 -6.46 4.16 -6.81
CA LEU A 71 -5.70 4.51 -5.61
C LEU A 71 -4.21 4.21 -5.82
N ILE A 72 -3.36 5.14 -5.40
CA ILE A 72 -1.90 5.07 -5.51
C ILE A 72 -1.31 5.42 -4.14
N THR A 73 -0.50 4.53 -3.59
CA THR A 73 0.23 4.81 -2.33
C THR A 73 1.52 5.55 -2.61
N SER A 74 1.85 6.53 -1.78
CA SER A 74 3.10 7.29 -1.84
C SER A 74 3.67 7.44 -0.43
N GLY A 75 4.78 6.74 -0.15
CA GLY A 75 5.42 6.81 1.17
C GLY A 75 6.00 8.19 1.47
N ASP A 76 6.41 8.42 2.72
CA ASP A 76 6.94 9.71 3.20
C ASP A 76 8.36 10.02 2.70
N GLY A 77 9.04 9.06 2.05
CA GLY A 77 10.42 9.21 1.60
C GLY A 77 11.46 9.17 2.73
N PHE A 78 11.14 8.63 3.90
CA PHE A 78 11.99 8.44 5.10
C PHE A 78 12.44 9.75 5.77
N ASN A 79 13.11 10.63 5.03
CA ASN A 79 13.66 11.90 5.52
C ASN A 79 12.63 13.03 5.64
N TYR A 80 11.39 12.81 5.19
CA TYR A 80 10.35 13.85 5.12
C TYR A 80 9.13 13.49 5.95
N ARG A 81 9.30 12.75 7.05
CA ARG A 81 8.20 12.27 7.90
C ARG A 81 7.18 13.36 8.23
N GLU A 82 7.60 14.56 8.60
CA GLU A 82 6.70 15.65 8.99
C GLU A 82 5.82 16.14 7.81
N LYS A 83 6.27 15.96 6.57
CA LYS A 83 5.49 16.27 5.35
C LYS A 83 4.30 15.34 5.14
N ALA A 84 4.27 14.18 5.81
CA ALA A 84 3.10 13.31 5.84
C ALA A 84 1.84 14.04 6.36
N GLN A 85 2.00 15.04 7.23
CA GLN A 85 0.91 15.83 7.82
C GLN A 85 0.47 17.04 6.99
N THR A 86 1.25 17.48 6.00
CA THR A 86 0.86 18.63 5.15
C THR A 86 0.25 18.17 3.83
N LEU A 87 -0.71 18.94 3.31
CA LEU A 87 -1.48 18.61 2.11
C LEU A 87 -0.93 19.26 0.82
N ASP A 88 0.18 19.99 0.92
CA ASP A 88 0.86 20.68 -0.18
C ASP A 88 1.85 19.78 -0.96
N ASN A 89 1.86 18.48 -0.66
CA ASN A 89 2.77 17.49 -1.23
C ASN A 89 2.17 16.07 -1.19
N HIS A 90 2.86 15.13 -1.84
CA HIS A 90 2.47 13.73 -1.99
C HIS A 90 3.21 12.75 -1.09
N PHE A 91 3.92 13.22 -0.06
CA PHE A 91 4.69 12.33 0.82
C PHE A 91 3.77 11.80 1.92
N GLY A 92 3.72 10.48 2.09
CA GLY A 92 2.90 9.85 3.13
C GLY A 92 1.40 9.97 2.86
N LYS A 93 0.99 9.71 1.62
CA LYS A 93 -0.39 9.91 1.11
C LYS A 93 -0.88 8.65 0.39
N ILE A 94 -2.19 8.44 0.44
CA ILE A 94 -2.89 7.75 -0.65
C ILE A 94 -3.46 8.83 -1.57
N VAL A 95 -3.25 8.67 -2.87
CA VAL A 95 -3.71 9.56 -3.93
C VAL A 95 -4.78 8.84 -4.73
N ARG A 96 -5.83 9.54 -5.17
CA ARG A 96 -6.88 9.01 -6.04
C ARG A 96 -6.99 9.82 -7.33
N VAL A 97 -6.86 9.14 -8.45
CA VAL A 97 -7.00 9.69 -9.81
C VAL A 97 -8.00 8.87 -10.62
N ASN A 98 -8.59 9.45 -11.67
CA ASN A 98 -9.29 8.66 -12.69
C ASN A 98 -8.28 7.79 -13.46
N ASP A 99 -8.77 6.81 -14.21
CA ASP A 99 -7.92 5.89 -14.97
C ASP A 99 -7.04 6.62 -16.03
N ASP A 100 -7.46 7.80 -16.49
CA ASP A 100 -6.72 8.68 -17.39
C ASP A 100 -5.82 9.71 -16.71
N GLY A 101 -5.79 9.74 -15.38
CA GLY A 101 -4.99 10.67 -14.58
C GLY A 101 -5.68 11.98 -14.25
N SER A 102 -6.88 12.23 -14.78
CA SER A 102 -7.68 13.39 -14.36
C SER A 102 -8.15 13.23 -12.91
N ILE A 103 -8.47 14.34 -12.25
CA ILE A 103 -8.85 14.35 -10.84
C ILE A 103 -10.35 13.99 -10.71
N PRO A 104 -10.73 12.99 -9.88
CA PRO A 104 -12.12 12.71 -9.59
C PRO A 104 -12.82 13.89 -8.91
N ALA A 105 -14.02 14.24 -9.40
CA ALA A 105 -14.77 15.43 -8.95
C ALA A 105 -15.28 15.37 -7.50
N ASN A 106 -15.16 14.21 -6.84
CA ASN A 106 -15.54 13.99 -5.45
C ASN A 106 -14.32 13.67 -4.54
N ASN A 107 -13.11 14.07 -4.93
CA ASN A 107 -11.95 13.99 -4.04
C ASN A 107 -12.12 14.91 -2.81
N PRO A 108 -11.64 14.49 -1.62
CA PRO A 108 -11.96 15.13 -0.35
C PRO A 108 -11.36 16.53 -0.19
N PHE A 109 -10.26 16.84 -0.89
CA PHE A 109 -9.52 18.08 -0.70
C PHE A 109 -9.66 19.10 -1.85
N LEU A 110 -10.58 18.88 -2.81
CA LEU A 110 -10.77 19.75 -3.97
C LEU A 110 -10.95 21.24 -3.63
N ASN A 111 -11.66 21.53 -2.54
CA ASN A 111 -11.98 22.89 -2.10
C ASN A 111 -11.15 23.32 -0.88
N THR A 112 -10.08 22.60 -0.54
CA THR A 112 -9.20 22.94 0.58
C THR A 112 -8.05 23.81 0.08
N PRO A 113 -7.96 25.09 0.50
CA PRO A 113 -6.91 25.98 0.03
C PRO A 113 -5.51 25.43 0.32
N GLY A 114 -4.67 25.35 -0.71
CA GLY A 114 -3.29 24.87 -0.61
C GLY A 114 -3.13 23.34 -0.56
N ALA A 115 -4.22 22.57 -0.57
CA ALA A 115 -4.14 21.12 -0.70
C ALA A 115 -4.00 20.69 -2.16
N LEU A 116 -3.26 19.61 -2.40
CA LEU A 116 -3.23 18.95 -3.70
C LEU A 116 -4.53 18.16 -3.89
N PRO A 117 -5.28 18.41 -4.98
CA PRO A 117 -6.65 17.92 -5.14
C PRO A 117 -6.76 16.40 -5.33
N GLU A 118 -5.67 15.73 -5.71
CA GLU A 118 -5.57 14.29 -5.88
C GLU A 118 -5.41 13.51 -4.56
N ILE A 119 -5.12 14.18 -3.44
CA ILE A 119 -4.97 13.51 -2.13
C ILE A 119 -6.30 12.86 -1.72
N TRP A 120 -6.22 11.60 -1.31
CA TRP A 120 -7.33 10.81 -0.78
C TRP A 120 -7.26 10.66 0.73
N SER A 121 -6.10 10.30 1.27
CA SER A 121 -5.81 10.25 2.71
C SER A 121 -4.35 10.67 2.97
N TYR A 122 -4.04 10.99 4.23
CA TYR A 122 -2.72 11.49 4.61
C TYR A 122 -2.29 11.00 6.00
N GLY A 123 -1.05 11.30 6.39
CA GLY A 123 -0.49 10.85 7.66
C GLY A 123 -0.02 9.40 7.63
N HIS A 124 0.49 8.93 6.49
CA HIS A 124 1.09 7.59 6.34
C HIS A 124 2.62 7.67 6.28
N ARG A 125 3.30 6.60 6.67
CA ARG A 125 4.76 6.45 6.65
C ARG A 125 5.24 5.73 5.40
N ASN A 126 5.03 4.41 5.31
CA ASN A 126 5.54 3.60 4.21
C ASN A 126 4.61 2.42 3.90
N LEU A 127 3.52 2.74 3.20
CA LEU A 127 2.52 1.80 2.74
C LEU A 127 3.15 0.73 1.83
N GLN A 128 2.81 -0.53 2.06
CA GLN A 128 3.31 -1.68 1.29
C GLN A 128 2.17 -2.49 0.67
N GLY A 129 1.12 -2.77 1.45
CA GLY A 129 -0.05 -3.52 0.99
C GLY A 129 -1.24 -2.61 0.79
N LEU A 130 -2.03 -2.86 -0.26
CA LEU A 130 -3.29 -2.16 -0.53
C LEU A 130 -4.26 -3.13 -1.20
N VAL A 131 -5.38 -3.41 -0.54
CA VAL A 131 -6.48 -4.22 -1.09
C VAL A 131 -7.81 -3.50 -0.88
N ILE A 132 -8.78 -3.84 -1.72
CA ILE A 132 -10.14 -3.30 -1.65
C ILE A 132 -11.08 -4.50 -1.68
N SER A 133 -11.96 -4.60 -0.69
CA SER A 133 -13.03 -5.61 -0.64
C SER A 133 -14.19 -5.27 -1.58
N ASP A 134 -15.09 -6.22 -1.79
CA ASP A 134 -16.23 -6.06 -2.70
C ASP A 134 -17.19 -4.95 -2.27
N ASP A 135 -17.29 -4.68 -0.96
CA ASP A 135 -18.09 -3.59 -0.40
C ASP A 135 -17.39 -2.21 -0.50
N GLY A 136 -16.18 -2.16 -1.05
CA GLY A 136 -15.39 -0.95 -1.22
C GLY A 136 -14.52 -0.57 -0.02
N THR A 137 -14.45 -1.39 1.03
CA THR A 137 -13.53 -1.14 2.15
C THR A 137 -12.09 -1.23 1.68
N VAL A 138 -11.32 -0.17 1.93
CA VAL A 138 -9.89 -0.10 1.60
C VAL A 138 -9.08 -0.56 2.80
N PHE A 139 -8.37 -1.66 2.65
CA PHE A 139 -7.38 -2.10 3.63
C PHE A 139 -5.99 -1.76 3.14
N GLU A 140 -5.17 -1.26 4.05
CA GLU A 140 -3.81 -0.84 3.79
C GLU A 140 -2.94 -1.27 4.96
N HIS A 141 -1.69 -1.66 4.69
CA HIS A 141 -0.72 -1.82 5.76
C HIS A 141 0.60 -1.15 5.42
N GLU A 142 1.27 -0.66 6.47
CA GLU A 142 2.49 0.12 6.34
C GLU A 142 3.56 -0.30 7.33
N HIS A 143 4.81 -0.01 6.97
CA HIS A 143 5.94 -0.17 7.88
C HIS A 143 6.00 0.98 8.87
N GLY A 144 6.06 0.64 10.14
CA GLY A 144 6.52 1.51 11.21
C GLY A 144 8.04 1.69 11.20
N PRO A 145 8.57 2.52 12.11
CA PRO A 145 10.01 2.67 12.34
C PRO A 145 10.58 1.42 13.04
N LYS A 146 11.11 1.54 14.27
CA LYS A 146 11.48 0.38 15.09
C LYS A 146 10.25 -0.08 15.87
N GLY A 147 9.46 -0.97 15.28
CA GLY A 147 8.11 -1.28 15.75
C GLY A 147 7.08 -0.34 15.15
N GLY A 148 5.79 -0.67 15.37
CA GLY A 148 4.66 0.16 14.98
C GLY A 148 4.28 -0.03 13.52
N ASP A 149 4.43 -1.23 12.97
CA ASP A 149 3.76 -1.57 11.71
C ASP A 149 2.25 -1.56 11.94
N GLU A 150 1.48 -1.18 10.94
CA GLU A 150 0.04 -0.93 11.07
C GLU A 150 -0.74 -1.60 9.94
N LEU A 151 -1.95 -2.07 10.26
CA LEU A 151 -3.01 -2.43 9.32
C LEU A 151 -4.18 -1.47 9.57
N ASN A 152 -4.56 -0.74 8.53
CA ASN A 152 -5.52 0.34 8.54
C ASN A 152 -6.74 0.00 7.68
N VAL A 153 -7.90 0.52 8.09
CA VAL A 153 -9.06 0.68 7.21
C VAL A 153 -9.10 2.13 6.75
N VAL A 154 -8.84 2.36 5.47
CA VAL A 154 -8.59 3.71 4.94
C VAL A 154 -9.84 4.37 4.36
N GLU A 155 -10.24 5.49 4.93
CA GLU A 155 -11.35 6.33 4.50
C GLU A 155 -10.90 7.69 3.90
N PRO A 156 -11.68 8.26 2.96
CA PRO A 156 -11.37 9.55 2.34
C PRO A 156 -11.28 10.70 3.36
N GLY A 157 -10.31 11.57 3.14
CA GLY A 157 -10.10 12.81 3.89
C GLY A 157 -9.50 12.62 5.28
N ARG A 158 -9.24 11.37 5.68
CA ARG A 158 -8.76 11.04 7.03
C ARG A 158 -7.24 11.13 7.17
N ASN A 159 -6.82 11.36 8.42
CA ASN A 159 -5.43 11.45 8.84
C ASN A 159 -5.05 10.19 9.62
N TYR A 160 -4.04 9.44 9.17
CA TYR A 160 -3.54 8.22 9.85
C TYR A 160 -2.37 8.53 10.80
N GLY A 161 -2.09 9.82 11.00
CA GLY A 161 -1.40 10.30 12.18
C GLY A 161 0.12 10.31 12.11
N TRP A 162 0.78 9.57 11.22
CA TRP A 162 2.24 9.62 11.11
C TRP A 162 2.74 11.03 10.73
N PRO A 163 3.80 11.57 11.38
CA PRO A 163 4.53 11.04 12.55
C PRO A 163 4.03 11.62 13.88
N ALA A 164 2.92 12.37 13.87
CA ALA A 164 2.36 13.03 15.05
C ALA A 164 1.85 12.02 16.09
N ILE A 165 1.40 10.85 15.66
CA ILE A 165 1.25 9.66 16.50
C ILE A 165 2.01 8.50 15.87
N THR A 166 2.52 7.59 16.71
CA THR A 166 3.11 6.33 16.25
C THR A 166 3.26 5.36 17.42
N TYR A 167 3.10 4.06 17.14
CA TYR A 167 3.42 2.99 18.08
C TYR A 167 4.92 2.63 18.11
N GLY A 168 5.71 3.16 17.17
CA GLY A 168 7.12 2.86 17.02
C GLY A 168 8.04 3.92 17.62
N VAL A 169 9.31 3.54 17.81
CA VAL A 169 10.39 4.47 18.17
C VAL A 169 11.38 4.61 17.01
N ASP A 170 12.22 5.64 17.07
CA ASP A 170 13.32 5.78 16.11
C ASP A 170 14.28 4.59 16.23
N TYR A 171 15.00 4.24 15.17
CA TYR A 171 15.97 3.14 15.20
C TYR A 171 17.09 3.38 16.23
N SER A 172 17.40 4.64 16.56
CA SER A 172 18.29 5.02 17.68
C SER A 172 17.72 4.72 19.07
N GLY A 173 16.42 4.45 19.17
CA GLY A 173 15.67 4.33 20.43
C GLY A 173 15.05 5.65 20.91
N ALA A 174 15.26 6.75 20.20
CA ALA A 174 14.62 8.02 20.52
C ALA A 174 13.10 7.96 20.29
N ILE A 175 12.36 8.70 21.11
CA ILE A 175 10.91 8.89 20.94
C ILE A 175 10.68 9.75 19.69
N ILE A 176 9.87 9.26 18.74
CA ILE A 176 9.45 10.02 17.55
C ILE A 176 8.29 10.94 17.91
N SER A 177 7.26 10.38 18.54
CA SER A 177 6.14 11.10 19.10
C SER A 177 5.88 10.61 20.53
N PRO A 178 5.58 11.51 21.47
CA PRO A 178 5.11 11.11 22.80
C PRO A 178 3.67 10.56 22.78
N PHE A 179 3.01 10.53 21.63
CA PHE A 179 1.60 10.16 21.50
C PHE A 179 1.41 8.93 20.60
N THR A 180 0.50 8.05 21.00
CA THR A 180 -0.02 6.93 20.18
C THR A 180 -1.42 7.22 19.63
N GLU A 181 -2.11 8.20 20.20
CA GLU A 181 -3.44 8.65 19.79
C GLU A 181 -3.56 10.17 19.96
N GLN A 182 -4.36 10.81 19.09
CA GLN A 182 -4.69 12.23 19.14
C GLN A 182 -6.06 12.47 18.51
N PRO A 183 -6.83 13.49 18.95
CA PRO A 183 -8.07 13.86 18.29
C PRO A 183 -7.88 14.17 16.80
N GLY A 184 -8.75 13.61 15.96
CA GLY A 184 -8.72 13.83 14.51
C GLY A 184 -7.71 12.96 13.74
N MET A 185 -7.11 11.98 14.41
CA MET A 185 -6.23 10.98 13.80
C MET A 185 -6.84 9.60 13.99
N GLU A 186 -6.92 8.84 12.90
CA GLU A 186 -7.45 7.48 12.89
C GLU A 186 -6.47 6.51 13.54
N GLN A 187 -7.00 5.39 14.04
CA GLN A 187 -6.20 4.33 14.65
C GLN A 187 -6.16 3.11 13.75
N PRO A 188 -5.04 2.36 13.74
CA PRO A 188 -4.97 1.10 13.02
C PRO A 188 -5.90 0.06 13.66
N ILE A 189 -6.44 -0.83 12.85
CA ILE A 189 -7.26 -1.95 13.34
C ILE A 189 -6.40 -3.08 13.94
N GLN A 190 -5.11 -3.09 13.61
CA GLN A 190 -4.07 -3.96 14.17
C GLN A 190 -2.72 -3.26 14.03
N HIS A 191 -1.85 -3.38 15.03
CA HIS A 191 -0.47 -2.92 14.94
C HIS A 191 0.51 -3.97 15.49
N TRP A 192 1.78 -3.87 15.10
CA TRP A 192 2.82 -4.81 15.52
C TRP A 192 4.03 -4.09 16.14
N VAL A 193 4.30 -4.40 17.41
CA VAL A 193 5.53 -4.02 18.13
C VAL A 193 6.07 -5.29 18.79
N PRO A 194 7.20 -5.87 18.32
CA PRO A 194 8.06 -5.39 17.25
C PRO A 194 7.45 -5.49 15.83
N SER A 195 8.01 -4.74 14.89
CA SER A 195 7.63 -4.75 13.47
C SER A 195 7.84 -6.14 12.85
N ILE A 196 6.88 -6.57 12.03
CA ILE A 196 6.97 -7.78 11.19
C ILE A 196 7.47 -7.45 9.77
N ALA A 197 7.54 -6.16 9.42
CA ALA A 197 7.78 -5.64 8.08
C ALA A 197 6.82 -6.26 7.05
N PRO A 198 5.50 -5.98 7.16
CA PRO A 198 4.49 -6.55 6.28
C PRO A 198 4.73 -6.12 4.82
N SER A 199 4.43 -6.96 3.85
CA SER A 199 4.81 -6.75 2.43
C SER A 199 3.63 -6.87 1.47
N GLY A 200 3.41 -8.05 0.89
CA GLY A 200 2.24 -8.36 0.10
C GLY A 200 1.01 -8.59 0.96
N MET A 201 -0.15 -8.28 0.41
CA MET A 201 -1.44 -8.51 1.03
C MET A 201 -2.49 -8.92 0.00
N THR A 202 -3.29 -9.93 0.33
CA THR A 202 -4.47 -10.31 -0.46
C THR A 202 -5.67 -10.51 0.46
N LEU A 203 -6.83 -10.06 0.01
CA LEU A 203 -8.12 -10.51 0.56
C LEU A 203 -8.45 -11.84 -0.11
N TYR A 204 -8.67 -12.88 0.67
CA TYR A 204 -8.96 -14.20 0.13
C TYR A 204 -10.42 -14.30 -0.32
N GLN A 205 -10.61 -14.62 -1.60
CA GLN A 205 -11.91 -14.77 -2.25
C GLN A 205 -11.97 -16.08 -3.08
N GLY A 206 -11.18 -17.07 -2.68
CA GLY A 206 -10.93 -18.28 -3.45
C GLY A 206 -11.81 -19.45 -3.03
N GLY A 207 -12.25 -20.26 -4.00
CA GLY A 207 -13.09 -21.43 -3.69
C GLY A 207 -12.35 -22.62 -3.05
N MET A 208 -11.00 -22.62 -3.03
CA MET A 208 -10.22 -23.79 -2.57
C MET A 208 -10.21 -23.95 -1.05
N PHE A 209 -10.24 -22.84 -0.31
CA PHE A 209 -10.22 -22.81 1.14
C PHE A 209 -11.41 -21.97 1.66
N PRO A 210 -12.65 -22.50 1.62
CA PRO A 210 -13.84 -21.70 1.95
C PRO A 210 -13.83 -21.10 3.36
N MET A 211 -13.09 -21.69 4.30
CA MET A 211 -12.95 -21.19 5.66
C MET A 211 -12.04 -19.95 5.78
N TRP A 212 -11.42 -19.51 4.70
CA TRP A 212 -10.56 -18.31 4.62
C TRP A 212 -11.26 -17.15 3.90
N GLU A 213 -12.47 -17.36 3.38
CA GLU A 213 -13.22 -16.34 2.62
C GLU A 213 -13.38 -15.05 3.45
N GLY A 214 -12.93 -13.93 2.89
CA GLY A 214 -12.99 -12.61 3.54
C GLY A 214 -11.82 -12.31 4.50
N ASP A 215 -10.89 -13.24 4.69
CA ASP A 215 -9.71 -12.99 5.51
C ASP A 215 -8.59 -12.29 4.72
N LEU A 216 -7.76 -11.53 5.43
CA LEU A 216 -6.53 -10.98 4.87
C LEU A 216 -5.37 -11.95 5.07
N PHE A 217 -4.58 -12.17 4.03
CA PHE A 217 -3.28 -12.81 4.13
C PHE A 217 -2.20 -11.76 3.88
N ILE A 218 -1.32 -11.56 4.86
CA ILE A 218 -0.26 -10.57 4.84
C ILE A 218 1.07 -11.29 4.94
N SER A 219 1.92 -11.20 3.93
CA SER A 219 3.28 -11.73 4.01
C SER A 219 4.17 -10.82 4.84
N ALA A 220 5.10 -11.39 5.60
CA ALA A 220 5.99 -10.66 6.50
C ALA A 220 7.47 -10.93 6.19
N LEU A 221 8.25 -9.85 6.06
CA LEU A 221 9.64 -9.93 5.66
C LEU A 221 10.59 -10.28 6.80
N VAL A 222 10.34 -9.79 8.02
CA VAL A 222 11.27 -9.99 9.16
C VAL A 222 11.13 -11.39 9.76
N PRO A 223 9.93 -11.84 10.19
CA PRO A 223 9.76 -13.18 10.75
C PRO A 223 9.75 -14.27 9.67
N GLY A 224 9.50 -13.92 8.40
CA GLY A 224 9.49 -14.88 7.29
C GLY A 224 8.29 -15.81 7.32
N ASP A 225 7.09 -15.23 7.49
CA ASP A 225 5.82 -15.96 7.60
C ASP A 225 4.69 -15.21 6.87
N VAL A 226 3.49 -15.78 6.91
CA VAL A 226 2.24 -15.15 6.46
C VAL A 226 1.29 -15.02 7.66
N ARG A 227 0.77 -13.82 7.88
CA ARG A 227 -0.27 -13.54 8.87
C ARG A 227 -1.63 -13.65 8.21
N ARG A 228 -2.44 -14.61 8.63
CA ARG A 228 -3.87 -14.66 8.31
C ARG A 228 -4.60 -13.84 9.37
N ILE A 229 -5.27 -12.76 8.95
CA ILE A 229 -6.08 -11.90 9.79
C ILE A 229 -7.55 -12.19 9.49
N GLU A 230 -8.24 -12.78 10.45
CA GLU A 230 -9.69 -12.97 10.41
C GLU A 230 -10.37 -11.63 10.69
N LEU A 231 -11.35 -11.28 9.86
CA LEU A 231 -12.08 -10.01 9.92
C LEU A 231 -13.54 -10.20 10.39
N ASP A 232 -14.03 -9.27 11.20
CA ASP A 232 -15.46 -9.03 11.44
C ASP A 232 -15.81 -7.62 10.94
N GLY A 233 -16.29 -7.55 9.70
CA GLY A 233 -16.44 -6.30 8.96
C GLY A 233 -15.10 -5.56 8.85
N LYS A 234 -15.01 -4.38 9.47
CA LYS A 234 -13.81 -3.52 9.46
C LYS A 234 -12.83 -3.83 10.61
N LYS A 235 -13.06 -4.86 11.42
CA LYS A 235 -12.25 -5.16 12.61
C LYS A 235 -11.41 -6.43 12.41
N ALA A 236 -10.14 -6.37 12.79
CA ALA A 236 -9.33 -7.57 12.97
C ALA A 236 -9.71 -8.25 14.28
N ILE A 237 -10.12 -9.52 14.21
CA ILE A 237 -10.58 -10.27 15.40
C ILE A 237 -9.60 -11.37 15.82
N LYS A 238 -8.81 -11.88 14.89
CA LYS A 238 -7.83 -12.94 15.18
C LYS A 238 -6.70 -12.96 14.16
N GLU A 239 -5.48 -13.21 14.65
CA GLU A 239 -4.31 -13.45 13.83
C GLU A 239 -3.86 -14.91 13.96
N THR A 240 -3.53 -15.55 12.85
CA THR A 240 -2.88 -16.86 12.79
C THR A 240 -1.62 -16.79 11.95
N ILE A 241 -0.50 -17.30 12.45
CA ILE A 241 0.77 -17.39 11.72
C ILE A 241 0.77 -18.66 10.87
N MET A 242 1.14 -18.52 9.59
CA MET A 242 1.17 -19.59 8.60
C MET A 242 2.46 -19.51 7.78
N PHE A 243 2.86 -20.64 7.16
CA PHE A 243 3.92 -20.69 6.14
C PHE A 243 5.27 -20.08 6.56
N ASN A 244 5.79 -20.46 7.73
CA ASN A 244 7.02 -19.92 8.31
C ASN A 244 8.30 -20.68 7.94
N GLU A 245 8.21 -21.62 7.01
CA GLU A 245 9.30 -22.52 6.60
C GLU A 245 10.12 -22.02 5.40
N PHE A 246 9.72 -20.90 4.76
CA PHE A 246 10.28 -20.45 3.48
C PHE A 246 11.25 -19.26 3.59
N GLY A 247 11.45 -18.72 4.79
CA GLY A 247 12.22 -17.50 5.01
C GLY A 247 11.44 -16.25 4.61
N ARG A 248 12.12 -15.17 4.22
CA ARG A 248 11.49 -13.86 3.95
C ARG A 248 10.46 -13.95 2.84
N ILE A 249 9.22 -13.51 3.09
CA ILE A 249 8.13 -13.54 2.11
C ILE A 249 7.79 -12.12 1.65
N ARG A 250 7.86 -11.89 0.34
CA ARG A 250 7.63 -10.59 -0.31
C ARG A 250 6.17 -10.40 -0.71
N GLU A 251 5.55 -11.42 -1.28
CA GLU A 251 4.22 -11.30 -1.86
C GLU A 251 3.36 -12.51 -1.49
N VAL A 252 2.07 -12.27 -1.28
CA VAL A 252 1.05 -13.30 -1.17
C VAL A 252 -0.14 -12.88 -2.02
N ALA A 253 -0.57 -13.75 -2.93
CA ALA A 253 -1.65 -13.46 -3.86
C ALA A 253 -2.58 -14.67 -4.02
N SER A 254 -3.88 -14.40 -4.09
CA SER A 254 -4.87 -15.41 -4.49
C SER A 254 -4.79 -15.69 -5.99
N ALA A 255 -4.71 -16.96 -6.36
CA ALA A 255 -4.76 -17.42 -7.74
C ALA A 255 -6.22 -17.69 -8.19
N PRO A 256 -6.51 -17.68 -9.52
CA PRO A 256 -7.86 -17.92 -10.03
C PRO A 256 -8.48 -19.27 -9.66
N ASP A 257 -7.67 -20.28 -9.36
CA ASP A 257 -8.12 -21.60 -8.91
C ASP A 257 -8.38 -21.67 -7.40
N GLY A 258 -8.22 -20.55 -6.68
CA GLY A 258 -8.38 -20.45 -5.23
C GLY A 258 -7.15 -20.83 -4.41
N SER A 259 -6.05 -21.26 -5.03
CA SER A 259 -4.77 -21.44 -4.32
C SER A 259 -4.15 -20.10 -3.93
N LEU A 260 -3.23 -20.11 -2.95
CA LEU A 260 -2.36 -18.95 -2.68
C LEU A 260 -1.03 -19.13 -3.40
N ILE A 261 -0.47 -18.03 -3.90
CA ILE A 261 0.89 -17.95 -4.42
C ILE A 261 1.71 -17.07 -3.50
N LEU A 262 2.81 -17.61 -2.99
CA LEU A 262 3.80 -16.87 -2.20
C LEU A 262 5.03 -16.59 -3.06
N ALA A 263 5.60 -15.40 -2.94
CA ALA A 263 6.91 -15.07 -3.51
C ALA A 263 7.91 -14.76 -2.40
N THR A 264 9.07 -15.41 -2.40
CA THR A 264 10.12 -15.15 -1.39
C THR A 264 11.05 -14.00 -1.81
N ASP A 265 11.60 -13.31 -0.82
CA ASP A 265 12.48 -12.13 -0.97
C ASP A 265 13.96 -12.56 -0.92
N GLY A 266 14.66 -12.48 -2.04
CA GLY A 266 16.11 -12.78 -2.09
C GLY A 266 16.62 -13.07 -3.50
N ALA A 267 17.95 -13.21 -3.64
CA ALA A 267 18.59 -13.47 -4.94
C ALA A 267 18.12 -14.76 -5.61
N ASN A 268 17.70 -15.75 -4.82
CA ASN A 268 17.14 -17.02 -5.27
C ASN A 268 15.64 -17.10 -4.93
N GLY A 269 14.90 -16.00 -5.18
CA GLY A 269 13.46 -15.92 -4.91
C GLY A 269 12.69 -17.07 -5.56
N GLN A 270 11.70 -17.58 -4.84
CA GLN A 270 10.88 -18.73 -5.23
C GLN A 270 9.42 -18.29 -5.37
N LEU A 271 8.70 -18.94 -6.28
CA LEU A 271 7.24 -18.94 -6.28
C LEU A 271 6.75 -20.26 -5.69
N ILE A 272 5.96 -20.17 -4.63
CA ILE A 272 5.41 -21.31 -3.91
C ILE A 272 3.90 -21.27 -4.08
N ARG A 273 3.32 -22.40 -4.51
CA ARG A 273 1.86 -22.55 -4.59
C ARG A 273 1.38 -23.33 -3.37
N VAL A 274 0.48 -22.73 -2.61
CA VAL A 274 -0.21 -23.35 -1.48
C VAL A 274 -1.58 -23.81 -1.95
N SER A 275 -1.79 -25.12 -2.01
CA SER A 275 -3.04 -25.75 -2.41
C SER A 275 -3.52 -26.74 -1.36
N ALA A 276 -4.81 -27.07 -1.40
CA ALA A 276 -5.34 -28.18 -0.61
C ALA A 276 -4.60 -29.48 -0.96
N VAL A 277 -4.39 -30.32 0.05
CA VAL A 277 -3.86 -31.68 -0.17
C VAL A 277 -4.91 -32.43 -0.99
N LYS A 278 -4.48 -33.06 -2.07
CA LYS A 278 -5.34 -33.92 -2.90
C LYS A 278 -5.75 -35.18 -2.16
#